data_AF-A0A921MYL9-F1
#
_entry.id   AF-A0A921MYL9-F1
#
_cell.length_a   1.000
_cell.length_b   1.000
_cell.length_c   1.000
_cell.angle_alpha   90.00
_cell.angle_beta   90.00
_cell.angle_gamma   90.00
#
_symmetry.space_group_name_H-M   'P 1'
#
loop_
_entity.id
_entity.type
_entity.pdbx_description
1 polymer ?
#
loop_
_entity_poly.entity_id
_entity_poly.type
_entity_poly.pdbx_seq_one_letter_code
_entity_poly.pdbx_strand_id
1 'polypeptide(L)'
;MLDSRWKKIKINISIVLLFGIVTALMTVTFIKLGTIVLNSDGSFHFSRLEELYDNFRSGNMTFIASHTFNNTGVGTFLFYPSILLYPWVILRLVFSPVTAFYVWYGLMLFITMCIAYYSMWLFDKDRIRAVLFGMLYAVFPYHVHLGVVHTVVGEFLAYTFIPLFFVGLYYCLTNIEKWYLLGIGWVLILYSHIISAYITILCAVIISAIYMFIDPSSIKKVVINLSKNIVLVILLSSFILVPFITDFINAGINSPNSSAFGFLDTLQNIFGISLTNTADSNKSIGILALFTTMTGWYFVRGNEAKEKVVYGLGVFFLLCTSTVMPWQLFNNTVVGKILGVIQFPYRLNTYVGFFLMVT
;
A
#
# COMPACT_ATOMS: atom_id res chain seq x y z
N MET A 1 -30.73 20.30 -14.30
CA MET A 1 -29.60 20.15 -13.33
C MET A 1 -29.78 18.98 -12.36
N LEU A 2 -30.99 18.73 -11.84
CA LEU A 2 -31.25 17.60 -10.92
C LEU A 2 -31.07 16.23 -11.60
N ASP A 3 -31.55 16.04 -12.82
CA ASP A 3 -31.44 14.75 -13.54
C ASP A 3 -29.99 14.32 -13.83
N SER A 4 -29.09 15.28 -14.11
CA SER A 4 -27.68 14.98 -14.35
C SER A 4 -26.95 14.59 -13.06
N ARG A 5 -27.35 15.14 -11.91
CA ARG A 5 -26.85 14.74 -10.58
C ARG A 5 -27.32 13.33 -10.25
N TRP A 6 -28.61 13.02 -10.44
CA TRP A 6 -29.16 11.69 -10.21
C TRP A 6 -28.51 10.63 -11.08
N LYS A 7 -28.26 10.92 -12.36
CA LYS A 7 -27.52 10.03 -13.26
C LYS A 7 -26.11 9.71 -12.72
N LYS A 8 -25.36 10.73 -12.27
CA LYS A 8 -24.03 10.53 -11.68
C LYS A 8 -24.06 9.69 -10.41
N ILE A 9 -25.05 9.90 -9.54
CA ILE A 9 -25.25 9.12 -8.31
C ILE A 9 -25.53 7.65 -8.66
N LYS A 10 -26.47 7.38 -9.57
CA LYS A 10 -26.81 6.01 -10.00
C LYS A 10 -25.58 5.26 -10.54
N ILE A 11 -24.76 5.92 -11.35
CA ILE A 11 -23.52 5.31 -11.88
C ILE A 11 -22.55 4.99 -10.73
N ASN A 12 -22.34 5.93 -9.79
CA ASN A 12 -21.45 5.68 -8.65
C ASN A 12 -21.94 4.52 -7.77
N ILE A 13 -23.24 4.45 -7.50
CA ILE A 13 -23.85 3.33 -6.76
C ILE A 13 -23.61 2.01 -7.51
N SER A 14 -23.81 2.00 -8.84
CA SER A 14 -23.59 0.80 -9.66
C SER A 14 -22.14 0.33 -9.61
N ILE A 15 -21.18 1.25 -9.61
CA ILE A 15 -19.75 0.94 -9.49
C ILE A 15 -19.43 0.36 -8.10
N VAL A 16 -19.96 0.97 -7.04
CA VAL A 16 -19.77 0.46 -5.67
C VAL A 16 -20.39 -0.94 -5.51
N LEU A 17 -21.58 -1.16 -6.07
CA LEU A 17 -22.22 -2.48 -6.07
C LEU A 17 -21.40 -3.50 -6.87
N LEU A 18 -20.84 -3.13 -8.02
CA LEU A 18 -19.94 -3.99 -8.79
C LEU A 18 -18.73 -4.42 -7.94
N PHE A 19 -18.05 -3.48 -7.29
CA PHE A 19 -16.93 -3.80 -6.41
C PHE A 19 -17.35 -4.71 -5.25
N GLY A 20 -18.50 -4.43 -4.62
CA GLY A 20 -19.03 -5.29 -3.56
C GLY A 20 -19.34 -6.71 -4.01
N ILE A 21 -19.89 -6.88 -5.23
CA ILE A 21 -20.15 -8.21 -5.80
C ILE A 21 -18.85 -8.94 -6.07
N VAL A 22 -17.88 -8.29 -6.71
CA VAL A 22 -16.58 -8.90 -7.04
C VAL A 22 -15.85 -9.36 -5.78
N THR A 23 -15.76 -8.51 -4.75
CA THR A 23 -15.08 -8.88 -3.51
C THR A 23 -15.84 -9.92 -2.71
N ALA A 24 -17.17 -9.87 -2.67
CA ALA A 24 -17.97 -10.91 -2.03
C ALA A 24 -17.75 -12.29 -2.68
N LEU A 25 -17.69 -12.37 -4.01
CA LEU A 25 -17.42 -13.61 -4.73
C LEU A 25 -16.03 -14.18 -4.38
N MET A 26 -15.00 -13.32 -4.34
CA MET A 26 -13.65 -13.72 -3.92
C MET A 26 -13.63 -14.22 -2.48
N THR A 27 -14.25 -13.47 -1.56
CA THR A 27 -14.31 -13.79 -0.13
C THR A 27 -15.05 -15.10 0.14
N VAL A 28 -16.20 -15.33 -0.51
CA VAL A 28 -16.96 -16.58 -0.34
C VAL A 28 -16.14 -17.78 -0.78
N THR A 29 -15.32 -17.63 -1.84
CA THR A 29 -14.45 -18.70 -2.31
C THR A 29 -13.43 -19.09 -1.22
N PHE A 30 -12.78 -18.10 -0.59
CA PHE A 30 -11.83 -18.36 0.49
C PHE A 30 -12.48 -18.91 1.76
N ILE A 31 -13.65 -18.39 2.15
CA ILE A 31 -14.40 -18.91 3.31
C ILE A 31 -14.75 -20.39 3.11
N LYS A 32 -15.15 -20.78 1.88
CA LYS A 32 -15.47 -22.18 1.55
C LYS A 32 -14.25 -23.11 1.59
N LEU A 33 -13.05 -22.61 1.31
CA LEU A 33 -11.82 -23.39 1.49
C LEU A 33 -11.58 -23.72 2.97
N GLY A 34 -12.00 -22.83 3.88
CA GLY A 34 -12.03 -23.08 5.33
C GLY A 34 -10.65 -23.21 5.99
N THR A 35 -9.57 -22.97 5.26
CA THR A 35 -8.18 -23.07 5.72
C THR A 35 -7.47 -21.74 5.55
N ILE A 36 -6.43 -21.49 6.35
CA ILE A 36 -5.52 -20.35 6.18
C ILE A 36 -4.10 -20.88 6.10
N VAL A 37 -3.28 -20.28 5.24
CA VAL A 37 -1.84 -20.53 5.20
C VAL A 37 -1.16 -19.69 6.30
N LEU A 38 -0.64 -20.37 7.32
CA LEU A 38 0.08 -19.76 8.43
C LEU A 38 1.59 -19.89 8.21
N ASN A 39 2.21 -18.82 7.74
CA ASN A 39 3.66 -18.66 7.71
C ASN A 39 4.14 -17.82 8.91
N SER A 40 5.42 -17.44 8.95
CA SER A 40 5.98 -16.62 10.02
C SER A 40 5.22 -15.30 10.23
N ASP A 41 5.03 -14.50 9.18
CA ASP A 41 4.35 -13.19 9.27
C ASP A 41 2.86 -13.33 9.60
N GLY A 42 2.18 -14.29 8.97
CA GLY A 42 0.81 -14.63 9.28
C GLY A 42 0.63 -14.99 10.75
N SER A 43 1.46 -15.89 11.29
CA SER A 43 1.37 -16.31 12.69
C SER A 43 1.56 -15.14 13.67
N PHE A 44 2.46 -14.21 13.33
CA PHE A 44 2.66 -12.97 14.08
C PHE A 44 1.41 -12.07 14.05
N HIS A 45 0.83 -11.83 12.88
CA HIS A 45 -0.34 -10.97 12.73
C HIS A 45 -1.62 -11.57 13.34
N PHE A 46 -1.83 -12.88 13.22
CA PHE A 46 -2.95 -13.57 13.90
C PHE A 46 -2.80 -13.52 15.42
N SER A 47 -1.58 -13.69 15.95
CA SER A 47 -1.33 -13.54 17.39
C SER A 47 -1.65 -12.11 17.86
N ARG A 48 -1.22 -11.08 17.10
CA ARG A 48 -1.58 -9.69 17.41
C ARG A 48 -3.09 -9.46 17.40
N LEU A 49 -3.81 -10.09 16.47
CA LEU A 49 -5.26 -9.97 16.41
C LEU A 49 -5.94 -10.58 17.64
N GLU A 50 -5.62 -11.83 17.99
CA GLU A 50 -6.28 -12.51 19.12
C GLU A 50 -5.99 -11.77 20.44
N GLU A 51 -4.80 -11.18 20.59
CA GLU A 51 -4.51 -10.29 21.71
C GLU A 51 -5.39 -9.03 21.72
N LEU A 52 -5.56 -8.36 20.57
CA LEU A 52 -6.46 -7.21 20.48
C LEU A 52 -7.91 -7.61 20.75
N TYR A 53 -8.31 -8.81 20.36
CA TYR A 53 -9.63 -9.36 20.63
C TYR A 53 -9.87 -9.58 22.12
N ASP A 54 -8.93 -10.19 22.83
CA ASP A 54 -9.03 -10.42 24.28
C ASP A 54 -9.01 -9.10 25.06
N ASN A 55 -8.14 -8.17 24.66
CA ASN A 55 -8.10 -6.81 25.19
C ASN A 55 -9.43 -6.07 24.99
N PHE A 56 -9.99 -6.14 23.78
CA PHE A 56 -11.28 -5.53 23.47
C PHE A 56 -12.43 -6.13 24.30
N ARG A 57 -12.44 -7.46 24.48
CA ARG A 57 -13.48 -8.15 25.29
C ARG A 57 -13.36 -7.88 26.78
N SER A 58 -12.16 -7.72 27.29
CA SER A 58 -11.89 -7.44 28.70
C SER A 58 -12.00 -5.95 29.06
N GLY A 59 -12.12 -5.07 28.06
CA GLY A 59 -12.11 -3.62 28.26
C GLY A 59 -10.70 -3.07 28.55
N ASN A 60 -9.66 -3.87 28.34
CA ASN A 60 -8.27 -3.47 28.53
C ASN A 60 -7.74 -2.83 27.23
N MET A 61 -7.15 -1.64 27.35
CA MET A 61 -6.38 -1.04 26.25
C MET A 61 -4.92 -0.96 26.68
N THR A 62 -4.12 -1.91 26.20
CA THR A 62 -2.70 -2.04 26.51
C THR A 62 -1.86 -2.10 25.24
N PHE A 63 -0.63 -1.61 25.33
CA PHE A 63 0.37 -1.76 24.27
C PHE A 63 1.17 -3.07 24.38
N ILE A 64 0.92 -3.85 25.43
CA ILE A 64 1.60 -5.10 25.74
C ILE A 64 0.69 -6.27 25.38
N ALA A 65 1.25 -7.24 24.67
CA ALA A 65 0.62 -8.53 24.40
C ALA A 65 0.98 -9.53 25.51
N SER A 66 0.02 -9.86 26.38
CA SER A 66 0.21 -10.71 27.56
C SER A 66 -0.43 -12.09 27.46
N HIS A 67 -1.36 -12.30 26.53
CA HIS A 67 -2.09 -13.56 26.34
C HIS A 67 -1.58 -14.37 25.14
N THR A 68 -0.88 -13.69 24.23
CA THR A 68 -0.27 -14.25 23.04
C THR A 68 1.25 -14.21 23.16
N PHE A 69 1.98 -14.69 22.15
CA PHE A 69 3.46 -14.74 22.17
C PHE A 69 4.03 -15.47 23.41
N ASN A 70 3.45 -16.63 23.74
CA ASN A 70 3.81 -17.44 24.91
C ASN A 70 3.70 -16.69 26.25
N ASN A 71 2.80 -15.71 26.36
CA ASN A 71 2.54 -14.95 27.59
C ASN A 71 3.77 -14.20 28.14
N THR A 72 4.69 -13.80 27.26
CA THR A 72 5.96 -13.17 27.65
C THR A 72 5.85 -11.65 27.87
N GLY A 73 4.71 -11.03 27.54
CA GLY A 73 4.50 -9.59 27.72
C GLY A 73 5.21 -8.75 26.64
N VAL A 74 4.92 -9.02 25.37
CA VAL A 74 5.61 -8.37 24.24
C VAL A 74 5.00 -7.01 23.91
N GLY A 75 5.78 -5.94 23.86
CA GLY A 75 5.35 -4.59 23.46
C GLY A 75 5.08 -4.40 21.96
N THR A 76 4.42 -5.36 21.31
CA THR A 76 4.23 -5.37 19.85
C THR A 76 3.42 -4.16 19.34
N PHE A 77 2.47 -3.65 20.12
CA PHE A 77 1.61 -2.55 19.69
C PHE A 77 2.25 -1.17 19.83
N LEU A 78 3.44 -1.05 20.44
CA LEU A 78 4.21 0.19 20.47
C LEU A 78 4.74 0.56 19.08
N PHE A 79 5.16 -0.43 18.31
CA PHE A 79 5.85 -0.21 17.02
C PHE A 79 5.06 -0.72 15.82
N TYR A 80 3.97 -1.45 16.06
CA TYR A 80 3.04 -1.86 15.02
C TYR A 80 1.66 -1.26 15.28
N PRO A 81 1.21 -0.33 14.43
CA PRO A 81 -0.13 0.24 14.53
C PRO A 81 -1.23 -0.84 14.55
N SER A 82 -2.27 -0.61 15.34
CA SER A 82 -3.38 -1.55 15.55
C SER A 82 -4.74 -0.98 15.16
N ILE A 83 -4.88 0.35 14.98
CA ILE A 83 -6.18 1.01 14.75
C ILE A 83 -6.94 0.42 13.56
N LEU A 84 -6.23 0.09 12.47
CA LEU A 84 -6.82 -0.47 11.25
C LEU A 84 -7.13 -1.97 11.36
N LEU A 85 -6.75 -2.63 12.46
CA LEU A 85 -7.10 -4.03 12.74
C LEU A 85 -8.42 -4.17 13.50
N TYR A 86 -8.95 -3.10 14.10
CA TYR A 86 -10.20 -3.16 14.86
C TYR A 86 -11.42 -3.62 14.06
N PRO A 87 -11.59 -3.31 12.75
CA PRO A 87 -12.64 -3.93 11.95
C PRO A 87 -12.57 -5.46 11.95
N TRP A 88 -11.35 -6.03 11.92
CA TRP A 88 -11.15 -7.48 12.03
C TRP A 88 -11.50 -7.99 13.43
N VAL A 89 -11.08 -7.29 14.49
CA VAL A 89 -11.44 -7.63 15.88
C VAL A 89 -12.97 -7.66 16.07
N ILE A 90 -13.69 -6.68 15.51
CA ILE A 90 -15.15 -6.63 15.59
C ILE A 90 -15.78 -7.82 14.87
N LEU A 91 -15.29 -8.17 13.67
CA LEU A 91 -15.75 -9.35 12.94
C LEU A 91 -15.50 -10.64 13.73
N ARG A 92 -14.37 -10.71 14.44
CA ARG A 92 -13.98 -11.85 15.28
C ARG A 92 -14.92 -12.07 16.48
N LEU A 93 -15.70 -11.07 16.90
CA LEU A 93 -16.74 -11.23 17.94
C LEU A 93 -17.91 -12.10 17.48
N VAL A 94 -18.19 -12.13 16.18
CA VAL A 94 -19.36 -12.83 15.59
C VAL A 94 -18.94 -14.06 14.80
N PHE A 95 -17.75 -14.03 14.19
CA PHE A 95 -17.25 -15.10 13.33
C PHE A 95 -16.11 -15.90 13.96
N SER A 96 -15.91 -17.12 13.47
CA SER A 96 -14.69 -17.90 13.76
C SER A 96 -13.45 -17.14 13.26
N PRO A 97 -12.24 -17.38 13.83
CA PRO A 97 -11.01 -16.70 13.41
C PRO A 97 -10.80 -16.69 11.89
N VAL A 98 -11.01 -17.86 11.27
CA VAL A 98 -10.85 -18.05 9.82
C VAL A 98 -11.84 -17.21 9.02
N THR A 99 -13.12 -17.28 9.39
CA THR A 99 -14.18 -16.56 8.68
C THR A 99 -14.03 -15.05 8.88
N ALA A 100 -13.70 -14.61 10.10
CA ALA A 100 -13.46 -13.21 10.42
C ALA A 100 -12.34 -12.62 9.56
N PHE A 101 -11.24 -13.36 9.39
CA PHE A 101 -10.13 -12.95 8.53
C PHE A 101 -10.56 -12.78 7.07
N TYR A 102 -11.24 -13.76 6.49
CA TYR A 102 -11.63 -13.65 5.08
C TYR A 102 -12.69 -12.59 4.80
N VAL A 103 -13.62 -12.36 5.74
CA VAL A 103 -14.57 -11.24 5.66
C VAL A 103 -13.82 -9.91 5.76
N TRP A 104 -12.87 -9.78 6.67
CA TRP A 104 -12.02 -8.59 6.79
C TRP A 104 -11.17 -8.36 5.53
N TYR A 105 -10.53 -9.39 5.00
CA TYR A 105 -9.76 -9.33 3.76
C TYR A 105 -10.62 -8.84 2.59
N GLY A 106 -11.84 -9.38 2.45
CA GLY A 106 -12.82 -8.94 1.45
C GLY A 106 -13.23 -7.48 1.60
N LEU A 107 -13.48 -7.05 2.83
CA LEU A 107 -13.77 -5.65 3.16
C LEU A 107 -12.60 -4.74 2.75
N MET A 108 -11.36 -5.15 3.06
CA MET A 108 -10.18 -4.38 2.69
C MET A 108 -9.99 -4.32 1.17
N LEU A 109 -10.16 -5.42 0.44
CA LEU A 109 -10.14 -5.41 -1.03
C LEU A 109 -11.18 -4.44 -1.61
N PHE A 110 -12.38 -4.41 -1.03
CA PHE A 110 -13.44 -3.51 -1.45
C PHE A 110 -13.04 -2.05 -1.23
N ILE A 111 -12.46 -1.75 -0.07
CA ILE A 111 -11.92 -0.42 0.24
C ILE A 111 -10.78 -0.05 -0.73
N THR A 112 -9.87 -0.98 -1.03
CA THR A 112 -8.81 -0.80 -2.03
C THR A 112 -9.39 -0.43 -3.39
N MET A 113 -10.39 -1.17 -3.88
CA MET A 113 -11.04 -0.87 -5.17
C MET A 113 -11.68 0.53 -5.16
N CYS A 114 -12.37 0.89 -4.08
CA CYS A 114 -13.02 2.19 -3.95
C CYS A 114 -12.02 3.35 -3.93
N ILE A 115 -10.94 3.22 -3.16
CA ILE A 115 -9.89 4.24 -3.05
C ILE A 115 -9.15 4.38 -4.38
N ALA A 116 -8.73 3.26 -4.98
CA ALA A 116 -8.06 3.24 -6.28
C ALA A 116 -8.94 3.87 -7.37
N TYR A 117 -10.22 3.48 -7.46
CA TYR A 117 -11.20 4.09 -8.36
C TYR A 117 -11.30 5.60 -8.15
N TYR A 118 -11.48 6.05 -6.91
CA TYR A 118 -11.63 7.46 -6.61
C TYR A 118 -10.36 8.24 -6.99
N SER A 119 -9.18 7.71 -6.69
CA SER A 119 -7.90 8.31 -7.06
C SER A 119 -7.71 8.40 -8.58
N MET A 120 -8.02 7.34 -9.33
CA MET A 120 -7.89 7.37 -10.79
C MET A 120 -8.93 8.31 -11.43
N TRP A 121 -10.15 8.34 -10.90
CA TRP A 121 -11.14 9.32 -11.34
C TRP A 121 -10.70 10.76 -11.02
N LEU A 122 -10.00 10.98 -9.91
CA LEU A 122 -9.41 12.29 -9.62
C LEU A 122 -8.27 12.65 -10.58
N PHE A 123 -7.47 11.68 -11.02
CA PHE A 123 -6.34 11.85 -11.92
C PHE A 123 -6.76 12.12 -13.38
N ASP A 124 -7.66 11.29 -13.92
CA ASP A 124 -7.96 11.29 -15.37
C ASP A 124 -9.41 11.72 -15.70
N LYS A 125 -10.31 11.73 -14.72
CA LYS A 125 -11.76 12.04 -14.89
C LYS A 125 -12.53 11.06 -15.78
N ASP A 126 -11.89 10.04 -16.33
CA ASP A 126 -12.53 8.92 -17.03
C ASP A 126 -13.01 7.84 -16.03
N ARG A 127 -14.29 7.48 -16.12
CA ARG A 127 -14.90 6.50 -15.21
C ARG A 127 -14.56 5.05 -15.56
N ILE A 128 -14.40 4.74 -16.84
CA ILE A 128 -14.09 3.38 -17.30
C ILE A 128 -12.66 3.06 -16.89
N ARG A 129 -11.69 3.96 -17.17
CA ARG A 129 -10.31 3.81 -16.70
C ARG A 129 -10.25 3.70 -15.19
N ALA A 130 -11.03 4.51 -14.46
CA ALA A 130 -11.08 4.42 -13.01
C ALA A 130 -11.62 3.07 -12.49
N VAL A 131 -12.65 2.50 -13.12
CA VAL A 131 -13.19 1.18 -12.75
C VAL A 131 -12.17 0.09 -13.02
N LEU A 132 -11.54 0.12 -14.21
CA LEU A 132 -10.50 -0.83 -14.58
C LEU A 132 -9.31 -0.77 -13.62
N PHE A 133 -8.78 0.44 -13.36
CA PHE A 133 -7.70 0.63 -12.40
C PHE A 133 -8.09 0.12 -11.01
N GLY A 134 -9.28 0.46 -10.51
CA GLY A 134 -9.76 0.00 -9.20
C GLY A 134 -9.73 -1.52 -9.06
N MET A 135 -10.22 -2.25 -10.07
CA MET A 135 -10.23 -3.71 -10.07
C MET A 135 -8.81 -4.28 -10.22
N LEU A 136 -8.07 -3.85 -11.25
CA LEU A 136 -6.75 -4.39 -11.58
C LEU A 136 -5.72 -4.14 -10.48
N TYR A 137 -5.75 -2.95 -9.86
CA TYR A 137 -4.90 -2.61 -8.73
C TYR A 137 -5.20 -3.48 -7.51
N ALA A 138 -6.48 -3.67 -7.18
CA ALA A 138 -6.88 -4.44 -6.01
C ALA A 138 -6.56 -5.95 -6.13
N VAL A 139 -6.61 -6.52 -7.33
CA VAL A 139 -6.29 -7.95 -7.57
C VAL A 139 -4.88 -8.17 -8.11
N PHE A 140 -4.03 -7.14 -8.07
CA PHE A 140 -2.64 -7.24 -8.49
C PHE A 140 -1.94 -8.38 -7.73
N PRO A 141 -1.13 -9.25 -8.38
CA PRO A 141 -0.61 -10.47 -7.73
C PRO A 141 0.14 -10.21 -6.43
N TYR A 142 0.93 -9.13 -6.37
CA TYR A 142 1.61 -8.74 -5.14
C TYR A 142 0.64 -8.36 -4.02
N HIS A 143 -0.49 -7.70 -4.30
CA HIS A 143 -1.47 -7.37 -3.28
C HIS A 143 -2.19 -8.62 -2.74
N VAL A 144 -2.53 -9.56 -3.63
CA VAL A 144 -3.10 -10.87 -3.25
C VAL A 144 -2.10 -11.67 -2.42
N HIS A 145 -0.82 -11.66 -2.83
CA HIS A 145 0.28 -12.28 -2.11
C HIS A 145 0.36 -11.77 -0.66
N LEU A 146 0.40 -10.45 -0.47
CA LEU A 146 0.45 -9.83 0.85
C LEU A 146 -0.77 -10.19 1.72
N GLY A 147 -1.94 -10.29 1.12
CA GLY A 147 -3.19 -10.50 1.85
C GLY A 147 -3.42 -11.95 2.29
N VAL A 148 -3.44 -12.90 1.36
CA VAL A 148 -3.95 -14.27 1.62
C VAL A 148 -2.91 -15.38 1.46
N VAL A 149 -1.80 -15.12 0.77
CA VAL A 149 -0.74 -16.12 0.58
C VAL A 149 0.29 -16.03 1.71
N HIS A 150 0.80 -14.81 1.95
CA HIS A 150 1.83 -14.57 2.95
C HIS A 150 1.38 -13.78 4.17
N THR A 151 0.18 -13.19 4.15
CA THR A 151 -0.42 -12.49 5.30
C THR A 151 0.51 -11.43 5.92
N VAL A 152 1.16 -10.62 5.09
CA VAL A 152 1.94 -9.45 5.51
C VAL A 152 0.99 -8.27 5.66
N VAL A 153 0.19 -8.31 6.73
CA VAL A 153 -0.99 -7.45 6.91
C VAL A 153 -0.66 -5.96 6.88
N GLY A 154 0.47 -5.55 7.45
CA GLY A 154 0.87 -4.14 7.43
C GLY A 154 1.06 -3.61 6.00
N GLU A 155 1.82 -4.34 5.18
CA GLU A 155 2.06 -3.98 3.78
C GLU A 155 0.76 -4.03 2.96
N PHE A 156 -0.09 -5.04 3.19
CA PHE A 156 -1.40 -5.16 2.55
C PHE A 156 -2.30 -3.95 2.84
N LEU A 157 -2.37 -3.51 4.10
CA LEU A 157 -3.10 -2.30 4.49
C LEU A 157 -2.49 -1.04 3.87
N ALA A 158 -1.17 -0.93 3.85
CA ALA A 158 -0.49 0.22 3.26
C ALA A 158 -0.79 0.34 1.76
N TYR A 159 -0.76 -0.78 1.03
CA TYR A 159 -1.07 -0.86 -0.41
C TYR A 159 -2.42 -0.20 -0.73
N THR A 160 -3.43 -0.41 0.11
CA THR A 160 -4.78 0.17 -0.05
C THR A 160 -4.78 1.70 -0.21
N PHE A 161 -3.85 2.40 0.44
CA PHE A 161 -3.83 3.87 0.50
C PHE A 161 -2.83 4.54 -0.44
N ILE A 162 -1.98 3.75 -1.12
CA ILE A 162 -0.99 4.26 -2.08
C ILE A 162 -1.62 5.10 -3.21
N PRO A 163 -2.76 4.70 -3.82
CA PRO A 163 -3.38 5.54 -4.85
C PRO A 163 -3.84 6.90 -4.33
N LEU A 164 -4.32 6.97 -3.07
CA LEU A 164 -4.76 8.22 -2.45
C LEU A 164 -3.58 9.16 -2.23
N PHE A 165 -2.47 8.61 -1.76
CA PHE A 165 -1.23 9.36 -1.57
C PHE A 165 -0.74 9.99 -2.87
N PHE A 166 -0.62 9.20 -3.96
CA PHE A 166 -0.05 9.70 -5.21
C PHE A 166 -0.98 10.67 -5.97
N VAL A 167 -2.30 10.51 -5.92
CA VAL A 167 -3.19 11.54 -6.48
C VAL A 167 -3.15 12.82 -5.65
N GLY A 168 -2.98 12.71 -4.32
CA GLY A 168 -2.73 13.84 -3.44
C GLY A 168 -1.43 14.55 -3.78
N LEU A 169 -0.35 13.79 -4.05
CA LEU A 169 0.92 14.34 -4.51
C LEU A 169 0.75 15.09 -5.84
N TYR A 170 0.08 14.47 -6.82
CA TYR A 170 -0.22 15.12 -8.09
C TYR A 170 -0.91 16.47 -7.89
N TYR A 171 -1.94 16.53 -7.04
CA TYR A 171 -2.66 17.77 -6.75
C TYR A 171 -1.82 18.81 -6.00
N CYS A 172 -0.93 18.39 -5.10
CA CYS A 172 0.05 19.28 -4.47
C CYS A 172 0.99 19.91 -5.50
N LEU A 173 1.49 19.12 -6.45
CA LEU A 173 2.44 19.55 -7.48
C LEU A 173 1.79 20.49 -8.49
N THR A 174 0.58 20.17 -8.95
CA THR A 174 -0.15 20.99 -9.93
C THR A 174 -1.03 22.07 -9.30
N ASN A 175 -0.93 22.27 -7.98
CA ASN A 175 -1.66 23.27 -7.21
C ASN A 175 -3.19 23.22 -7.42
N ILE A 176 -3.75 22.02 -7.39
CA ILE A 176 -5.19 21.76 -7.47
C ILE A 176 -5.77 21.67 -6.05
N GLU A 177 -7.03 22.09 -5.88
CA GLU A 177 -7.77 21.88 -4.64
C GLU A 177 -7.77 20.39 -4.24
N LYS A 178 -7.74 20.09 -2.93
CA LYS A 178 -7.55 18.74 -2.34
C LYS A 178 -6.09 18.26 -2.19
N TRP A 179 -5.13 19.19 -2.11
CA TRP A 179 -3.76 18.92 -1.65
C TRP A 179 -3.68 18.13 -0.33
N TYR A 180 -4.70 18.22 0.55
CA TYR A 180 -4.76 17.53 1.84
C TYR A 180 -4.86 16.00 1.71
N LEU A 181 -5.23 15.47 0.53
CA LEU A 181 -5.28 14.02 0.29
C LEU A 181 -3.89 13.39 0.40
N LEU A 182 -2.82 14.14 0.14
CA LEU A 182 -1.44 13.68 0.31
C LEU A 182 -1.19 13.29 1.78
N GLY A 183 -1.47 14.21 2.71
CA GLY A 183 -1.28 14.01 4.13
C GLY A 183 -2.18 12.94 4.70
N ILE A 184 -3.48 12.92 4.31
CA ILE A 184 -4.41 11.86 4.73
C ILE A 184 -3.94 10.49 4.23
N GLY A 185 -3.56 10.38 2.96
CA GLY A 185 -3.03 9.14 2.39
C GLY A 185 -1.78 8.67 3.13
N TRP A 186 -0.86 9.58 3.42
CA TRP A 186 0.39 9.21 4.12
C TRP A 186 0.16 8.78 5.56
N VAL A 187 -0.74 9.47 6.29
CA VAL A 187 -1.13 9.09 7.64
C VAL A 187 -1.72 7.67 7.64
N LEU A 188 -2.61 7.34 6.72
CA LEU A 188 -3.19 5.99 6.63
C LEU A 188 -2.15 4.92 6.31
N ILE A 189 -1.17 5.22 5.45
CA ILE A 189 -0.03 4.33 5.20
C ILE A 189 0.83 4.16 6.46
N LEU A 190 1.08 5.24 7.22
CA LEU A 190 1.83 5.20 8.47
C LEU A 190 1.12 4.37 9.55
N TYR A 191 -0.21 4.49 9.66
CA TYR A 191 -1.07 3.63 10.49
C TYR A 191 -1.20 2.18 9.98
N SER A 192 -0.57 1.85 8.85
CA SER A 192 -0.55 0.50 8.30
C SER A 192 0.83 -0.14 8.44
N HIS A 193 1.87 0.53 7.92
CA HIS A 193 3.23 0.00 7.87
C HIS A 193 4.27 1.12 7.71
N ILE A 194 5.11 1.28 8.73
CA ILE A 194 6.12 2.35 8.81
C ILE A 194 7.11 2.26 7.64
N ILE A 195 7.55 1.06 7.24
CA ILE A 195 8.48 0.88 6.12
C ILE A 195 7.82 1.31 4.81
N SER A 196 6.55 0.93 4.57
CA SER A 196 5.83 1.39 3.37
C SER A 196 5.67 2.91 3.36
N ALA A 197 5.40 3.52 4.52
CA ALA A 197 5.32 4.98 4.66
C ALA A 197 6.66 5.65 4.33
N TYR A 198 7.77 5.08 4.78
CA TYR A 198 9.13 5.54 4.50
C TYR A 198 9.46 5.49 2.99
N ILE A 199 9.20 4.35 2.34
CA ILE A 199 9.46 4.21 0.91
C ILE A 199 8.58 5.19 0.12
N THR A 200 7.31 5.32 0.49
CA THR A 200 6.34 6.17 -0.21
C THR A 200 6.76 7.65 -0.13
N ILE A 201 7.20 8.13 1.05
CA ILE A 201 7.65 9.52 1.19
C ILE A 201 8.95 9.78 0.44
N LEU A 202 9.88 8.81 0.40
CA LEU A 202 11.10 8.92 -0.39
C LEU A 202 10.77 9.11 -1.88
N CYS A 203 9.84 8.33 -2.41
CA CYS A 203 9.35 8.50 -3.78
C CYS A 203 8.76 9.89 -3.99
N ALA A 204 7.94 10.38 -3.06
CA ALA A 204 7.31 11.69 -3.16
C ALA A 204 8.32 12.85 -3.14
N VAL A 205 9.35 12.76 -2.30
CA VAL A 205 10.43 13.75 -2.24
C VAL A 205 11.17 13.80 -3.57
N ILE A 206 11.55 12.65 -4.12
CA ILE A 206 12.25 12.57 -5.41
C ILE A 206 11.38 13.13 -6.55
N ILE A 207 10.12 12.70 -6.65
CA ILE A 207 9.19 13.18 -7.68
C ILE A 207 8.96 14.69 -7.54
N SER A 208 8.80 15.20 -6.32
CA SER A 208 8.61 16.64 -6.08
C SER A 208 9.85 17.44 -6.45
N ALA A 209 11.04 16.95 -6.14
CA ALA A 209 12.30 17.59 -6.49
C ALA A 209 12.49 17.67 -8.01
N ILE A 210 12.24 16.56 -8.73
CA ILE A 210 12.29 16.51 -10.19
C ILE A 210 11.26 17.48 -10.79
N TYR A 211 10.03 17.49 -10.28
CA TYR A 211 8.98 18.39 -10.77
C TYR A 211 9.37 19.86 -10.61
N MET A 212 9.86 20.24 -9.43
CA MET A 212 10.32 21.61 -9.16
C MET A 212 11.56 22.02 -9.97
N PHE A 213 12.42 21.06 -10.33
CA PHE A 213 13.56 21.30 -11.22
C PHE A 213 13.11 21.58 -12.65
N ILE A 214 12.10 20.85 -13.14
CA ILE A 214 11.55 21.00 -14.49
C ILE A 214 10.68 22.27 -14.60
N ASP A 215 9.90 22.58 -13.57
CA ASP A 215 9.08 23.79 -13.49
C ASP A 215 9.43 24.62 -12.24
N PRO A 216 10.50 25.44 -12.29
CA PRO A 216 10.89 26.31 -11.19
C PRO A 216 9.82 27.33 -10.77
N SER A 217 8.89 27.67 -11.68
CA SER A 217 7.81 28.61 -11.38
C SER A 217 6.79 28.05 -10.37
N SER A 218 6.72 26.72 -10.27
CA SER A 218 5.83 26.01 -9.33
C SER A 218 6.34 25.99 -7.89
N ILE A 219 7.65 26.19 -7.66
CA ILE A 219 8.35 25.95 -6.37
C ILE A 219 7.59 26.53 -5.19
N LYS A 220 7.24 27.83 -5.25
CA LYS A 220 6.57 28.51 -4.13
C LYS A 220 5.25 27.83 -3.75
N LYS A 221 4.44 27.45 -4.73
CA LYS A 221 3.12 26.83 -4.52
C LYS A 221 3.28 25.40 -4.00
N VAL A 222 4.19 24.64 -4.60
CA VAL A 222 4.50 23.25 -4.19
C VAL A 222 4.96 23.22 -2.74
N VAL A 223 5.94 24.05 -2.37
CA VAL A 223 6.47 24.13 -1.00
C VAL A 223 5.37 24.47 0.00
N ILE A 224 4.50 25.45 -0.30
CA ILE A 224 3.37 25.79 0.57
C ILE A 224 2.42 24.59 0.78
N ASN A 225 2.06 23.89 -0.29
CA ASN A 225 1.17 22.73 -0.20
C ASN A 225 1.81 21.55 0.57
N LEU A 226 3.11 21.32 0.37
CA LEU A 226 3.87 20.32 1.13
C LEU A 226 3.96 20.69 2.61
N SER A 227 4.25 21.95 2.95
CA SER A 227 4.31 22.42 4.34
C SER A 227 2.98 22.24 5.07
N LYS A 228 1.85 22.52 4.41
CA LYS A 228 0.51 22.27 4.99
C LYS A 228 0.28 20.79 5.28
N ASN A 229 0.73 19.90 4.38
CA ASN A 229 0.64 18.46 4.60
C ASN A 229 1.57 17.97 5.73
N ILE A 230 2.75 18.56 5.90
CA ILE A 230 3.64 18.24 7.03
C ILE A 230 2.92 18.51 8.36
N VAL A 231 2.29 19.68 8.51
CA VAL A 231 1.52 20.02 9.72
C VAL A 231 0.37 19.05 9.91
N LEU A 232 -0.40 18.77 8.85
CA LEU A 232 -1.52 17.82 8.90
C LEU A 232 -1.07 16.43 9.37
N VAL A 233 0.05 15.93 8.84
CA VAL A 233 0.56 14.61 9.19
C VAL A 233 1.04 14.58 10.63
N ILE A 234 1.82 15.55 11.09
CA ILE A 234 2.32 15.60 12.47
C ILE A 234 1.16 15.53 13.47
N LEU A 235 0.09 16.29 13.22
CA LEU A 235 -1.10 16.30 14.07
C LEU A 235 -1.79 14.93 14.07
N LEU A 236 -2.10 14.40 12.89
CA LEU A 236 -2.88 13.17 12.75
C LEU A 236 -2.12 11.89 13.10
N SER A 237 -0.78 11.90 13.03
CA SER A 237 0.06 10.73 13.33
C SER A 237 0.76 10.79 14.69
N SER A 238 0.45 11.79 15.52
CA SER A 238 1.01 11.97 16.86
C SER A 238 0.94 10.71 17.73
N PHE A 239 -0.14 9.93 17.65
CA PHE A 239 -0.30 8.66 18.37
C PHE A 239 0.70 7.56 17.98
N ILE A 240 1.30 7.64 16.79
CA ILE A 240 2.39 6.74 16.37
C ILE A 240 3.74 7.40 16.65
N LEU A 241 3.87 8.68 16.27
CA LEU A 241 5.14 9.39 16.33
C LEU A 241 5.64 9.57 17.75
N VAL A 242 4.76 9.84 18.72
CA VAL A 242 5.17 10.05 20.11
C VAL A 242 5.77 8.76 20.70
N PRO A 243 5.08 7.60 20.73
CA PRO A 243 5.67 6.34 21.21
C PRO A 243 6.92 5.93 20.43
N PHE A 244 6.95 6.17 19.11
CA PHE A 244 8.13 5.90 18.32
C PHE A 244 9.34 6.75 18.77
N ILE A 245 9.14 8.03 19.08
CA ILE A 245 10.22 8.89 19.55
C ILE A 245 10.62 8.57 21.00
N THR A 246 9.66 8.31 21.89
CA THR A 246 9.92 8.10 23.32
C THR A 246 10.45 6.71 23.64
N ASP A 247 9.97 5.69 22.95
CA ASP A 247 10.17 4.29 23.34
C ASP A 247 10.99 3.47 22.32
N PHE A 248 11.19 3.98 21.09
CA PHE A 248 12.06 3.33 20.09
C PHE A 248 13.42 4.01 19.99
N ILE A 249 13.44 5.34 19.82
CA ILE A 249 14.68 6.08 19.63
C ILE A 249 15.52 6.01 20.91
N ASN A 250 16.79 5.60 20.79
CA ASN A 250 17.75 5.42 21.89
C ASN A 250 17.42 4.29 22.89
N ALA A 251 16.36 3.50 22.67
CA ALA A 251 16.02 2.38 23.55
C ALA A 251 16.92 1.13 23.35
N GLY A 252 17.88 1.17 22.43
CA GLY A 252 18.76 0.04 22.11
C GLY A 252 18.03 -1.14 21.44
N ILE A 253 16.84 -0.89 20.87
CA ILE A 253 16.05 -1.90 20.18
C ILE A 253 16.70 -2.20 18.84
N ASN A 254 17.17 -3.44 18.67
CA ASN A 254 17.75 -3.88 17.40
C ASN A 254 16.64 -4.09 16.37
N SER A 255 16.79 -3.47 15.19
CA SER A 255 16.03 -3.90 14.03
C SER A 255 16.45 -5.33 13.64
N PRO A 256 15.56 -6.14 13.05
CA PRO A 256 15.96 -7.45 12.52
C PRO A 256 17.17 -7.30 11.60
N ASN A 257 18.26 -8.02 11.90
CA ASN A 257 19.47 -8.07 11.07
C ASN A 257 19.18 -8.86 9.79
N SER A 258 18.47 -8.24 8.84
CA SER A 258 18.39 -8.71 7.47
C SER A 258 19.50 -8.05 6.67
N SER A 259 20.22 -8.82 5.84
CA SER A 259 21.08 -8.24 4.80
C SER A 259 20.32 -7.16 4.03
N ALA A 260 20.96 -6.00 3.85
CA ALA A 260 20.39 -4.96 3.01
C ALA A 260 20.19 -5.53 1.59
N PHE A 261 18.99 -5.32 1.03
CA PHE A 261 18.59 -5.76 -0.31
C PHE A 261 18.54 -7.29 -0.50
N GLY A 262 17.98 -8.02 0.48
CA GLY A 262 17.74 -9.46 0.40
C GLY A 262 16.65 -9.88 -0.59
N PHE A 263 16.59 -11.18 -0.92
CA PHE A 263 15.59 -11.80 -1.81
C PHE A 263 15.49 -11.20 -3.22
N LEU A 264 16.59 -10.61 -3.72
CA LEU A 264 16.69 -10.17 -5.11
C LEU A 264 16.56 -11.34 -6.09
N ASP A 265 16.05 -11.02 -7.28
CA ASP A 265 15.94 -11.99 -8.37
C ASP A 265 16.27 -11.36 -9.72
N THR A 266 16.58 -12.19 -10.69
CA THR A 266 16.83 -11.77 -12.07
C THR A 266 15.54 -11.32 -12.74
N LEU A 267 15.66 -10.37 -13.67
CA LEU A 267 14.51 -9.92 -14.46
C LEU A 267 13.88 -11.07 -15.26
N GLN A 268 14.71 -12.01 -15.75
CA GLN A 268 14.25 -13.22 -16.44
C GLN A 268 13.32 -14.07 -15.56
N ASN A 269 13.70 -14.31 -14.31
CA ASN A 269 12.88 -15.11 -13.40
C ASN A 269 11.60 -14.37 -12.99
N ILE A 270 11.67 -13.05 -12.74
CA ILE A 270 10.49 -12.22 -12.47
C ILE A 270 9.48 -12.32 -13.63
N PHE A 271 9.96 -12.26 -14.87
CA PHE A 271 9.11 -12.41 -16.06
C PHE A 271 8.53 -13.82 -16.17
N GLY A 272 9.36 -14.85 -15.98
CA GLY A 272 8.93 -16.25 -16.01
C GLY A 272 7.83 -16.55 -14.98
N ILE A 273 8.02 -16.10 -13.74
CA ILE A 273 7.02 -16.26 -12.68
C ILE A 273 5.74 -15.48 -13.01
N SER A 274 5.89 -14.25 -13.50
CA SER A 274 4.73 -13.38 -13.81
C SER A 274 3.87 -13.92 -14.96
N LEU A 275 4.43 -14.73 -15.86
CA LEU A 275 3.67 -15.45 -16.90
C LEU A 275 2.78 -16.57 -16.34
N THR A 276 3.16 -17.19 -15.21
CA THR A 276 2.28 -18.15 -14.52
C THR A 276 1.05 -17.48 -13.91
N ASN A 277 1.12 -16.15 -13.72
CA ASN A 277 0.05 -15.30 -13.20
C ASN A 277 -0.52 -15.81 -11.85
N THR A 278 0.35 -16.35 -11.00
CA THR A 278 0.05 -16.78 -9.63
C THR A 278 0.44 -15.72 -8.60
N ALA A 279 -0.20 -15.77 -7.43
CA ALA A 279 0.12 -14.92 -6.27
C ALA A 279 1.07 -15.59 -5.26
N ASP A 280 1.55 -16.80 -5.55
CA ASP A 280 2.37 -17.59 -4.62
C ASP A 280 3.75 -16.96 -4.39
N SER A 281 4.21 -16.13 -5.32
CA SER A 281 5.52 -15.47 -5.25
C SER A 281 5.39 -13.97 -5.01
N ASN A 282 6.17 -13.47 -4.06
CA ASN A 282 6.38 -12.02 -3.82
C ASN A 282 7.03 -11.29 -5.00
N LYS A 283 7.55 -12.04 -5.99
CA LYS A 283 8.23 -11.51 -7.18
C LYS A 283 7.30 -11.33 -8.38
N SER A 284 6.10 -11.91 -8.34
CA SER A 284 5.15 -11.86 -9.47
C SER A 284 4.55 -10.47 -9.61
N ILE A 285 4.65 -9.89 -10.81
CA ILE A 285 3.93 -8.66 -11.20
C ILE A 285 2.67 -8.96 -12.04
N GLY A 286 2.51 -10.22 -12.45
CA GLY A 286 1.36 -10.67 -13.24
C GLY A 286 1.45 -10.37 -14.72
N ILE A 287 0.63 -11.08 -15.49
CA ILE A 287 0.65 -11.02 -16.96
C ILE A 287 0.24 -9.65 -17.49
N LEU A 288 -0.69 -8.96 -16.82
CA LEU A 288 -1.16 -7.64 -17.24
C LEU A 288 -0.07 -6.58 -17.07
N ALA A 289 0.67 -6.58 -15.97
CA ALA A 289 1.76 -5.64 -15.77
C ALA A 289 2.95 -5.94 -16.70
N LEU A 290 3.22 -7.22 -16.99
CA LEU A 290 4.18 -7.59 -18.04
C LEU A 290 3.76 -7.02 -19.40
N PHE A 291 2.49 -7.21 -19.77
CA PHE A 291 1.97 -6.68 -21.02
C PHE A 291 2.07 -5.15 -21.08
N THR A 292 1.67 -4.46 -20.02
CA THR A 292 1.81 -3.00 -19.92
C THR A 292 3.27 -2.57 -19.96
N THR A 293 4.19 -3.27 -19.30
CA THR A 293 5.64 -2.98 -19.36
C THR A 293 6.17 -3.06 -20.80
N MET A 294 5.69 -4.01 -21.60
CA MET A 294 6.20 -4.22 -22.97
C MET A 294 5.55 -3.29 -23.99
N THR A 295 4.27 -2.95 -23.80
CA THR A 295 3.45 -2.27 -24.82
C THR A 295 2.98 -0.88 -24.41
N GLY A 296 3.05 -0.53 -23.12
CA GLY A 296 2.52 0.72 -22.56
C GLY A 296 3.12 1.97 -23.19
N TRP A 297 4.41 1.93 -23.58
CA TRP A 297 5.08 3.03 -24.28
C TRP A 297 4.34 3.44 -25.57
N TYR A 298 3.76 2.48 -26.29
CA TYR A 298 3.03 2.72 -27.54
C TYR A 298 1.73 3.47 -27.29
N PHE A 299 1.05 3.17 -26.18
CA PHE A 299 -0.22 3.80 -25.79
C PHE A 299 -0.01 5.19 -25.18
N VAL A 300 1.07 5.43 -24.44
CA VAL A 300 1.32 6.74 -23.81
C VAL A 300 2.08 7.75 -24.68
N ARG A 301 2.66 7.33 -25.82
CA ARG A 301 3.49 8.22 -26.66
C ARG A 301 2.75 9.48 -27.15
N GLY A 302 1.45 9.35 -27.43
CA GLY A 302 0.57 10.45 -27.87
C GLY A 302 -0.14 11.20 -26.74
N ASN A 303 0.02 10.76 -25.48
CA ASN A 303 -0.74 11.29 -24.35
C ASN A 303 0.01 12.43 -23.65
N GLU A 304 -0.65 13.02 -22.64
CA GLU A 304 -0.08 14.05 -21.75
C GLU A 304 1.20 13.57 -21.06
N ALA A 305 2.07 14.52 -20.69
CA ALA A 305 3.35 14.22 -20.02
C ALA A 305 3.17 13.39 -18.73
N LYS A 306 2.07 13.61 -17.99
CA LYS A 306 1.75 12.87 -16.76
C LYS A 306 1.66 11.35 -17.00
N GLU A 307 1.10 10.92 -18.13
CA GLU A 307 0.93 9.50 -18.48
C GLU A 307 2.28 8.85 -18.81
N LYS A 308 3.14 9.58 -19.52
CA LYS A 308 4.51 9.15 -19.84
C LYS A 308 5.37 8.99 -18.58
N VAL A 309 5.25 9.93 -17.65
CA VAL A 309 5.95 9.89 -16.36
C VAL A 309 5.47 8.69 -15.53
N VAL A 310 4.16 8.48 -15.44
CA VAL A 310 3.58 7.35 -14.73
C VAL A 310 4.08 6.02 -15.29
N TYR A 311 4.00 5.82 -16.62
CA TYR A 311 4.53 4.63 -17.26
C TYR A 311 6.03 4.44 -16.99
N GLY A 312 6.82 5.50 -17.18
CA GLY A 312 8.26 5.47 -16.93
C GLY A 312 8.63 5.11 -15.49
N LEU A 313 7.88 5.62 -14.50
CA LEU A 313 8.03 5.25 -13.10
C LEU A 313 7.71 3.77 -12.87
N GLY A 314 6.65 3.24 -13.48
CA GLY A 314 6.30 1.83 -13.38
C GLY A 314 7.40 0.89 -13.90
N VAL A 315 7.96 1.21 -15.06
CA VAL A 315 9.11 0.48 -15.63
C VAL A 315 10.34 0.63 -14.74
N PHE A 316 10.63 1.84 -14.26
CA PHE A 316 11.76 2.09 -13.35
C PHE A 316 11.66 1.26 -12.07
N PHE A 317 10.50 1.25 -11.40
CA PHE A 317 10.31 0.45 -10.18
C PHE A 317 10.46 -1.04 -10.46
N LEU A 318 10.01 -1.53 -11.63
CA LEU A 318 10.19 -2.93 -12.01
C LEU A 318 11.68 -3.27 -12.12
N LEU A 319 12.48 -2.42 -12.77
CA LEU A 319 13.93 -2.62 -12.83
C LEU A 319 14.56 -2.65 -11.44
N CYS A 320 14.11 -1.75 -10.54
CA CYS A 320 14.55 -1.71 -9.14
C CYS A 320 14.20 -2.97 -8.34
N THR A 321 13.18 -3.73 -8.69
CA THR A 321 12.85 -5.00 -8.01
C THR A 321 13.84 -6.13 -8.33
N SER A 322 14.66 -5.95 -9.38
CA SER A 322 15.51 -7.00 -9.96
C SER A 322 17.00 -6.73 -9.78
N THR A 323 17.83 -7.71 -10.15
CA THR A 323 19.30 -7.58 -10.22
C THR A 323 19.78 -6.60 -11.29
N VAL A 324 18.90 -6.02 -12.11
CA VAL A 324 19.27 -4.94 -13.04
C VAL A 324 19.74 -3.71 -12.28
N MET A 325 19.07 -3.40 -11.16
CA MET A 325 19.56 -2.36 -10.25
C MET A 325 20.74 -2.92 -9.46
N PRO A 326 21.92 -2.28 -9.51
CA PRO A 326 23.13 -2.80 -8.87
C PRO A 326 23.12 -2.46 -7.38
N TRP A 327 22.18 -3.03 -6.63
CA TRP A 327 21.96 -2.76 -5.20
C TRP A 327 23.23 -2.94 -4.35
N GLN A 328 24.11 -3.86 -4.76
CA GLN A 328 25.39 -4.11 -4.11
C GLN A 328 26.32 -2.88 -4.10
N LEU A 329 26.23 -1.98 -5.09
CA LEU A 329 27.03 -0.76 -5.13
C LEU A 329 26.67 0.23 -4.02
N PHE A 330 25.46 0.12 -3.47
CA PHE A 330 25.04 0.97 -2.36
C PHE A 330 25.46 0.42 -1.01
N ASN A 331 25.94 -0.82 -0.92
CA ASN A 331 26.38 -1.41 0.35
C ASN A 331 27.42 -0.51 1.03
N ASN A 332 27.22 -0.24 2.32
CA ASN A 332 28.07 0.63 3.14
C ASN A 332 28.16 2.11 2.71
N THR A 333 27.34 2.57 1.75
CA THR A 333 27.25 3.99 1.37
C THR A 333 26.16 4.73 2.17
N VAL A 334 26.21 6.06 2.20
CA VAL A 334 25.13 6.88 2.79
C VAL A 334 23.79 6.61 2.10
N VAL A 335 23.80 6.51 0.76
CA VAL A 335 22.63 6.16 -0.04
C VAL A 335 22.12 4.77 0.33
N GLY A 336 23.00 3.80 0.55
CA GLY A 336 22.63 2.46 1.01
C GLY A 336 22.03 2.42 2.40
N LYS A 337 22.43 3.31 3.32
CA LYS A 337 21.78 3.42 4.64
C LYS A 337 20.34 3.93 4.52
N ILE A 338 20.10 4.88 3.61
CA ILE A 338 18.77 5.42 3.32
C ILE A 338 17.90 4.35 2.64
N LEU A 339 18.41 3.75 1.57
CA LEU A 339 17.68 2.74 0.79
C LEU A 339 17.58 1.39 1.50
N GLY A 340 18.48 1.09 2.43
CA GLY A 340 18.53 -0.17 3.17
C GLY A 340 17.29 -0.44 4.01
N VAL A 341 16.51 0.60 4.35
CA VAL A 341 15.19 0.49 4.99
C VAL A 341 14.20 -0.28 4.14
N ILE A 342 14.38 -0.31 2.80
CA ILE A 342 13.57 -1.16 1.90
C ILE A 342 13.71 -2.63 2.31
N GLN A 343 14.91 -3.06 2.75
CA GLN A 343 15.33 -4.43 3.07
C GLN A 343 15.17 -5.42 1.91
N PHE A 344 13.97 -5.53 1.33
CA PHE A 344 13.62 -6.46 0.28
C PHE A 344 13.11 -5.70 -0.96
N PRO A 345 13.85 -5.70 -2.07
CA PRO A 345 13.47 -4.93 -3.27
C PRO A 345 12.13 -5.34 -3.87
N TYR A 346 11.64 -6.57 -3.61
CA TYR A 346 10.30 -6.98 -4.03
C TYR A 346 9.19 -6.10 -3.42
N ARG A 347 9.42 -5.40 -2.29
CA ARG A 347 8.45 -4.44 -1.73
C ARG A 347 8.12 -3.31 -2.70
N LEU A 348 9.00 -3.06 -3.67
CA LEU A 348 8.77 -2.09 -4.73
C LEU A 348 7.69 -2.54 -5.73
N ASN A 349 7.25 -3.82 -5.71
CA ASN A 349 6.14 -4.31 -6.50
C ASN A 349 4.82 -3.59 -6.21
N THR A 350 4.68 -2.99 -5.02
CA THR A 350 3.58 -2.06 -4.71
C THR A 350 3.51 -0.90 -5.72
N TYR A 351 4.66 -0.29 -6.03
CA TYR A 351 4.74 0.83 -6.95
C TYR A 351 4.72 0.38 -8.41
N VAL A 352 5.26 -0.80 -8.72
CA VAL A 352 5.10 -1.42 -10.05
C VAL A 352 3.62 -1.59 -10.37
N GLY A 353 2.86 -2.23 -9.47
CA GLY A 353 1.43 -2.41 -9.64
C GLY A 353 0.66 -1.09 -9.69
N PHE A 354 1.03 -0.11 -8.87
CA PHE A 354 0.40 1.21 -8.91
C PHE A 354 0.62 1.92 -10.26
N PHE A 355 1.88 2.16 -10.64
CA PHE A 355 2.21 2.99 -11.80
C PHE A 355 1.88 2.29 -13.13
N LEU A 356 2.10 0.98 -13.24
CA LEU A 356 1.77 0.27 -14.48
C LEU A 356 0.26 0.09 -14.66
N MET A 357 -0.54 -0.08 -13.60
CA MET A 357 -2.00 -0.25 -13.80
C MET A 357 -2.73 1.06 -14.10
N VAL A 358 -2.11 2.22 -13.88
CA VAL A 358 -2.64 3.52 -14.34
C VAL A 358 -2.51 3.67 -15.87
N THR A 359 -1.47 3.05 -16.45
CA THR A 359 -1.14 3.08 -17.89
C THR A 359 -1.98 2.08 -18.65
#